data_AF-A0A7K0PNT2-F1
#
_entry.id   AF-A0A7K0PNT2-F1
#
_cell.length_a   1.000
_cell.length_b   1.000
_cell.length_c   1.000
_cell.angle_alpha   90.00
_cell.angle_beta   90.00
_cell.angle_gamma   90.00
#
_symmetry.space_group_name_H-M   'P 1'
#
loop_
_entity.id
_entity.type
_entity.pdbx_description
1 polymer ?
#
loop_
_entity_poly.entity_id
_entity_poly.type
_entity_poly.pdbx_seq_one_letter_code
_entity_poly.pdbx_strand_id
1 'polypeptide(L)' 'MRYDIVLGNPTADEVAAIEFAMSHHKHEILKPVVKKSVWSKPILRSALPQHIKFGSGRKN' A
#
# COMPACT_ATOMS: atom_id res chain seq x y z
N MET A 1 -25.88 -28.53 0.45
CA MET A 1 -26.27 -27.12 0.26
C MET A 1 -25.41 -26.56 -0.86
N ARG A 2 -26.01 -26.22 -2.01
CA ARG A 2 -25.34 -25.51 -3.11
C ARG A 2 -25.67 -24.02 -2.92
N TYR A 3 -24.66 -23.16 -2.98
CA TYR A 3 -24.83 -21.71 -2.88
C TYR A 3 -24.97 -21.15 -4.29
N ASP A 4 -26.10 -20.52 -4.59
CA ASP A 4 -26.43 -20.02 -5.95
C ASP A 4 -25.99 -18.55 -6.16
N ILE A 5 -25.63 -17.84 -5.08
CA ILE A 5 -24.98 -16.51 -5.15
C ILE A 5 -23.77 -16.51 -6.11
N VAL A 6 -23.00 -17.60 -6.14
CA VAL A 6 -21.81 -17.73 -7.00
C VAL A 6 -22.18 -17.68 -8.50
N LEU A 7 -23.40 -18.07 -8.84
CA LEU A 7 -23.95 -18.07 -10.20
C LEU A 7 -24.71 -16.77 -10.53
N GLY A 8 -24.75 -15.81 -9.60
CA GLY A 8 -25.37 -14.50 -9.78
C GLY A 8 -26.89 -14.46 -9.62
N ASN A 9 -27.51 -15.55 -9.14
CA ASN A 9 -28.95 -15.59 -8.88
C ASN A 9 -29.22 -16.01 -7.43
N PRO A 10 -29.15 -15.06 -6.48
CA PRO A 10 -29.33 -15.36 -5.07
C PRO A 10 -30.77 -15.78 -4.76
N THR A 11 -30.90 -16.76 -3.88
CA THR A 11 -32.18 -17.13 -3.26
C THR A 11 -32.64 -16.05 -2.26
N ALA A 12 -33.93 -16.03 -1.91
CA ALA A 12 -34.48 -14.99 -1.02
C ALA A 12 -33.80 -14.95 0.36
N ASP A 13 -33.42 -16.11 0.89
CA ASP A 13 -32.70 -16.23 2.18
C ASP A 13 -31.27 -15.66 2.09
N GLU A 14 -30.61 -15.88 0.95
CA GLU A 14 -29.29 -15.35 0.65
C GLU A 14 -29.30 -13.82 0.54
N VAL A 15 -30.34 -13.24 -0.06
CA VAL A 15 -30.54 -11.78 -0.12
C VAL A 15 -30.69 -11.20 1.29
N ALA A 16 -31.54 -11.80 2.13
CA ALA A 16 -31.75 -11.34 3.50
C ALA A 16 -30.46 -11.42 4.34
N ALA A 17 -29.66 -12.48 4.17
CA ALA A 17 -28.38 -12.63 4.85
C ALA A 17 -27.35 -11.57 4.42
N ILE A 18 -27.31 -11.22 3.12
CA ILE A 18 -26.43 -10.18 2.59
C ILE A 18 -26.82 -8.80 3.11
N GLU A 19 -28.12 -8.48 3.11
CA GLU A 19 -28.62 -7.20 3.64
C GLU A 19 -28.32 -7.05 5.13
N PHE A 20 -28.49 -8.13 5.89
CA PHE A 20 -28.09 -8.17 7.30
C PHE A 20 -26.58 -7.95 7.47
N ALA A 21 -25.75 -8.64 6.69
CA ALA A 21 -24.30 -8.47 6.76
C ALA A 21 -23.86 -7.05 6.37
N MET A 22 -24.46 -6.46 5.33
CA MET A 22 -24.13 -5.10 4.88
C MET A 22 -24.54 -4.04 5.89
N SER A 23 -25.70 -4.18 6.54
CA SER A 23 -26.16 -3.21 7.55
C SER A 23 -25.27 -3.18 8.80
N HIS A 24 -24.64 -4.30 9.14
CA HIS A 24 -23.72 -4.41 10.28
C HIS A 24 -22.25 -4.17 9.91
N HIS A 25 -21.91 -4.16 8.62
CA HIS A 25 -20.55 -3.96 8.15
C HIS A 25 -20.16 -2.49 8.24
N LYS A 26 -19.21 -2.18 9.13
CA LYS A 26 -18.59 -0.85 9.21
C LYS A 26 -17.69 -0.63 8.00
N HIS A 27 -18.09 0.28 7.12
CA HIS A 27 -17.29 0.64 5.94
C HIS A 27 -16.04 1.43 6.35
N GLU A 28 -14.88 0.77 6.41
CA GLU A 28 -13.60 1.43 6.72
C GLU A 28 -12.96 2.00 5.46
N ILE A 29 -12.97 3.34 5.34
CA ILE A 29 -12.25 4.02 4.26
C ILE A 29 -10.77 4.06 4.63
N LEU A 30 -10.05 3.01 4.23
CA LEU A 30 -8.61 2.93 4.39
C LEU A 30 -7.95 3.94 3.44
N LYS A 31 -7.39 5.02 3.99
CA LYS A 31 -6.50 5.89 3.22
C LYS A 31 -5.27 5.07 2.83
N PRO A 32 -4.87 5.02 1.55
CA PRO A 32 -3.68 4.30 1.15
C PRO A 32 -2.47 4.95 1.83
N VAL A 33 -1.94 4.29 2.85
CA VAL A 33 -0.68 4.70 3.48
C VAL A 33 0.44 4.22 2.59
N VAL A 34 0.92 5.09 1.70
CA VAL A 34 2.18 4.83 1.00
C VAL A 34 3.29 4.79 2.05
N LYS A 35 3.68 3.58 2.47
CA LYS A 35 4.86 3.37 3.30
C LYS A 35 6.09 3.76 2.47
N LYS A 36 6.44 5.04 2.46
CA LYS A 36 7.72 5.50 1.92
C LYS A 36 8.81 4.92 2.82
N SER A 37 9.35 3.77 2.42
CA SER A 37 10.44 3.13 3.17
C SER A 37 11.56 4.13 3.38
N VAL A 38 11.99 4.31 4.63
CA VAL A 38 13.17 5.14 4.95
C VAL A 38 14.41 4.58 4.26
N TRP A 39 14.45 3.27 3.99
CA TRP A 39 15.48 2.59 3.20
C TRP A 39 15.64 3.14 1.78
N SER A 40 14.53 3.60 1.18
CA SER A 40 14.54 4.19 -0.16
C SER A 40 14.87 5.68 -0.19
N LYS A 41 15.16 6.30 0.97
CA LYS A 41 15.66 7.67 0.97
C LYS A 41 17.07 7.67 0.37
N PRO A 42 17.37 8.53 -0.61
CA PRO A 42 18.73 8.72 -1.06
C PRO A 42 19.60 9.08 0.15
N ILE A 43 20.56 8.22 0.48
CA ILE A 43 21.48 8.38 1.63
C ILE A 43 22.33 9.66 1.49
N LEU A 44 22.49 10.15 0.26
CA LEU A 44 23.32 11.30 -0.07
C LEU A 44 22.45 12.54 -0.33
N ARG A 45 21.90 13.17 0.71
CA ARG A 45 21.35 14.55 0.60
C ARG A 45 22.27 15.62 1.18
N SER A 46 23.39 15.24 1.78
CA SER A 46 24.42 16.16 2.24
C SER A 46 25.77 15.71 1.67
N ALA A 47 26.56 16.68 1.21
CA ALA A 47 27.94 16.42 0.83
C ALA A 47 28.69 15.80 2.03
N LEU A 48 29.49 14.76 1.80
CA LEU A 48 30.39 14.28 2.84
C LEU A 48 31.34 15.43 3.23
N PRO A 49 31.62 15.63 4.53
CA PRO A 49 32.54 16.66 4.99
C PRO A 49 33.95 16.49 4.40
N GLN A 50 34.30 15.27 3.97
CA GLN A 50 35.52 14.97 3.22
C GLN A 50 35.20 14.95 1.73
N HIS A 51 35.25 16.12 1.08
CA HIS A 51 35.16 16.19 -0.38
C HIS A 51 36.46 15.62 -0.98
N ILE A 52 36.47 14.32 -1.30
CA ILE A 52 37.58 13.70 -2.02
C ILE A 52 37.64 14.34 -3.42
N LYS A 53 38.53 15.31 -3.62
CA LYS A 53 38.85 15.82 -4.95
C LYS A 53 39.65 14.74 -5.67
N PHE A 54 38.99 13.93 -6.51
CA PHE A 54 39.71 13.11 -7.47
C PHE A 54 40.47 14.05 -8.43
N GLY A 55 41.80 13.93 -8.46
CA GLY A 55 42.66 14.64 -9.42
C GLY A 55 43.38 15.90 -8.92
N SER A 56 43.23 16.34 -7.68
CA SER A 56 44.00 17.49 -7.15
C SER A 56 45.33 17.04 -6.54
N GLY A 57 46.27 16.60 -7.38
CA GLY A 57 47.60 16.19 -6.91
C GLY A 57 48.57 15.67 -7.99
N ARG A 58 48.26 15.85 -9.27
CA ARG A 58 49.22 15.62 -10.35
C ARG A 58 49.24 16.84 -11.26
N LYS A 59 50.15 17.77 -10.96
CA LYS A 59 50.91 18.55 -11.96
C LYS A 59 51.87 19.52 -11.26
N ASN A 60 53.15 19.28 -11.58
CA ASN A 60 54.36 20.08 -11.49
C ASN A 60 54.92 20.38 -10.10
#